data_AF-A0A199V653-F1
#
_entry.id   AF-A0A199V653-F1
#
_cell.length_a   1.000
_cell.length_b   1.000
_cell.length_c   1.000
_cell.angle_alpha   90.00
_cell.angle_beta   90.00
_cell.angle_gamma   90.00
#
_symmetry.space_group_name_H-M   'P 1'
#
loop_
_entity.id
_entity.type
_entity.pdbx_description
1 polymer ?
#
loop_
_entity_poly.entity_id
_entity_poly.type
_entity_poly.pdbx_seq_one_letter_code
_entity_poly.pdbx_strand_id
1 'polypeptide(L)'
;VPDEILIDRCVGRRMDPVTGKIYHLTNFPPENEEISARLITRPDDTLEKVSSRLETYKKNIEAILPTYQDILNKVEINIRNLTLKWI
;
A
#
# COMPACT_ATOMS: atom_id res chain seq x y z
N VAL A 1 -9.04 -7.16 -1.91
CA VAL A 1 -7.79 -7.06 -2.72
C VAL A 1 -6.87 -8.19 -2.27
N PRO A 2 -6.29 -8.98 -3.20
CA PRO A 2 -5.32 -10.02 -2.87
C PRO A 2 -4.06 -9.48 -2.17
N ASP A 3 -3.46 -10.27 -1.27
CA ASP A 3 -2.30 -9.87 -0.48
C ASP A 3 -1.07 -9.52 -1.32
N GLU A 4 -0.81 -10.29 -2.36
CA GLU A 4 0.32 -10.10 -3.27
C GLU A 4 0.32 -8.68 -3.88
N ILE A 5 -0.87 -8.18 -4.21
CA ILE A 5 -1.04 -6.81 -4.72
C ILE A 5 -0.77 -5.77 -3.63
N LEU A 6 -1.14 -6.04 -2.37
CA LEU A 6 -0.87 -5.14 -1.25
C LEU A 6 0.63 -5.11 -0.89
N ILE A 7 1.30 -6.25 -0.99
CA ILE A 7 2.74 -6.39 -0.79
C ILE A 7 3.50 -5.62 -1.86
N ASP A 8 3.21 -5.88 -3.15
CA ASP A 8 3.83 -5.19 -4.29
C ASP A 8 3.73 -3.67 -4.12
N ARG A 9 2.53 -3.17 -3.80
CA ARG A 9 2.31 -1.73 -3.55
C ARG A 9 3.18 -1.14 -2.47
N CYS A 10 3.29 -1.82 -1.33
CA CYS A 10 4.07 -1.28 -0.22
C CYS A 10 5.56 -1.34 -0.53
N VAL A 11 6.06 -2.49 -1.02
CA VAL A 11 7.50 -2.69 -1.29
C VAL A 11 7.99 -1.84 -2.47
N GLY A 12 7.15 -1.63 -3.48
CA GLY A 12 7.42 -0.78 -4.63
C GLY A 12 7.25 0.72 -4.37
N ARG A 13 6.73 1.11 -3.20
CA ARG A 13 6.50 2.52 -2.85
C ARG A 13 7.81 3.26 -2.61
N ARG A 14 7.85 4.49 -3.10
CA ARG A 14 8.94 5.45 -2.86
C ARG A 14 8.36 6.80 -2.45
N MET A 15 9.15 7.60 -1.74
CA MET A 15 8.80 8.96 -1.34
C MET A 15 9.90 9.91 -1.79
N ASP A 16 9.53 11.04 -2.40
CA ASP A 16 10.43 12.18 -2.54
C ASP A 16 10.51 12.93 -1.20
N PRO A 17 11.67 12.97 -0.52
CA PRO A 17 11.81 13.62 0.78
C PRO A 17 11.64 15.14 0.72
N VAL A 18 11.76 15.76 -0.47
CA VAL A 18 11.64 17.21 -0.65
C VAL A 18 10.17 17.63 -0.79
N THR A 19 9.40 16.89 -1.58
CA THR A 19 8.00 17.26 -1.92
C THR A 19 6.96 16.45 -1.14
N GLY A 20 7.35 15.34 -0.52
CA GLY A 20 6.44 14.38 0.09
C GLY A 20 5.60 13.57 -0.91
N LYS A 21 5.84 13.73 -2.22
CA LYS A 21 5.14 12.96 -3.25
C LYS A 21 5.49 11.47 -3.14
N ILE A 22 4.49 10.63 -3.37
CA ILE A 22 4.60 9.18 -3.34
C ILE A 22 4.65 8.65 -4.78
N TYR A 23 5.59 7.75 -5.02
CA TYR A 23 5.84 7.10 -6.30
C TYR A 23 5.78 5.58 -6.16
N HIS A 24 5.64 4.88 -7.28
CA HIS A 24 5.79 3.43 -7.37
C HIS A 24 6.73 3.09 -8.51
N LEU A 25 7.64 2.13 -8.31
CA LEU A 25 8.67 1.79 -9.31
C LEU A 25 8.10 1.44 -10.70
N THR A 26 6.92 0.83 -10.74
CA THR A 26 6.26 0.36 -11.98
C THR A 26 5.02 1.17 -12.36
N ASN A 27 4.05 1.29 -11.45
CA ASN A 27 2.72 1.83 -11.76
C ASN A 27 2.67 3.37 -11.83
N PHE A 28 3.55 4.06 -11.12
CA PHE A 28 3.61 5.53 -11.10
C PHE A 28 5.07 5.97 -10.87
N PRO A 29 5.93 5.77 -11.90
CA PRO A 29 7.35 6.06 -11.79
C PRO A 29 7.58 7.57 -11.68
N PRO A 30 8.76 7.99 -11.17
CA PRO A 30 9.13 9.39 -11.12
C PRO A 30 9.16 10.03 -12.51
N GLU A 31 8.84 11.32 -12.58
CA GLU A 31 8.74 12.05 -13.84
C GLU A 31 10.10 12.27 -14.51
N ASN A 32 11.19 12.27 -13.74
CA ASN A 32 12.56 12.47 -14.23
C ASN A 32 13.62 11.81 -13.32
N GLU A 33 14.86 11.77 -13.80
CA GLU A 33 15.99 11.13 -13.12
C GLU A 33 16.40 11.86 -11.83
N GLU A 34 16.27 13.18 -11.78
CA GLU A 34 16.58 13.98 -10.58
C GLU A 34 15.67 13.58 -9.40
N ILE A 35 14.37 13.42 -9.65
CA ILE A 35 13.42 12.92 -8.65
C ILE A 35 13.77 11.48 -8.30
N SER A 36 14.00 10.62 -9.31
CA SER A 36 14.32 9.20 -9.12
C SER A 36 15.52 8.98 -8.19
N ALA A 37 16.61 9.74 -8.39
CA ALA A 37 17.85 9.60 -7.64
C ALA A 37 17.73 9.95 -6.15
N ARG A 38 16.74 10.79 -5.78
CA ARG A 38 16.52 11.23 -4.39
C ARG A 38 15.40 10.47 -3.67
N LEU A 39 14.72 9.56 -4.35
CA LEU A 39 13.63 8.79 -3.75
C LEU A 39 14.11 7.92 -2.60
N ILE A 40 13.34 7.90 -1.53
CA ILE A 40 13.61 7.05 -0.36
C ILE A 40 12.50 6.01 -0.17
N THR A 41 12.87 4.88 0.43
CA THR A 41 11.94 3.85 0.89
C THR A 41 11.64 4.08 2.37
N ARG A 42 10.38 3.93 2.79
CA ARG A 42 10.03 4.01 4.22
C ARG A 42 10.58 2.78 4.96
N PRO A 43 11.00 2.91 6.22
CA PRO A 43 11.46 1.76 7.00
C PRO A 43 10.42 0.64 7.16
N ASP A 44 9.13 0.94 6.95
CA ASP A 44 8.02 -0.02 7.10
C ASP A 44 7.60 -0.70 5.79
N ASP A 45 8.25 -0.35 4.68
CA ASP A 45 7.95 -0.87 3.33
C ASP A 45 8.82 -2.06 2.96
N THR A 46 9.35 -2.78 3.96
CA THR A 46 10.03 -4.06 3.76
C THR A 46 9.01 -5.19 3.64
N LEU A 47 9.35 -6.23 2.86
CA LEU A 47 8.49 -7.40 2.69
C LEU A 47 8.06 -8.00 4.03
N GLU A 48 9.01 -8.18 4.95
CA GLU A 48 8.78 -8.73 6.29
C GLU A 48 7.74 -7.92 7.08
N LYS A 49 7.92 -6.59 7.14
CA LYS A 49 7.02 -5.72 7.90
C LYS A 49 5.63 -5.65 7.28
N VAL A 50 5.54 -5.61 5.95
CA VAL A 50 4.26 -5.57 5.25
C VAL A 50 3.50 -6.89 5.46
N SER A 51 4.18 -8.02 5.35
CA SER A 51 3.60 -9.35 5.63
C SER A 51 3.12 -9.46 7.08
N SER A 52 3.95 -9.07 8.04
CA SER A 52 3.59 -9.05 9.46
C SER A 52 2.33 -8.19 9.71
N ARG A 53 2.27 -7.00 9.09
CA ARG A 53 1.12 -6.10 9.23
C ARG A 53 -0.15 -6.67 8.61
N LEU A 54 -0.04 -7.38 7.47
CA LEU A 54 -1.17 -8.08 6.84
C LEU A 54 -1.69 -9.22 7.72
N GLU A 55 -0.80 -10.00 8.34
CA GLU A 55 -1.20 -11.05 9.28
C GLU A 55 -1.94 -10.48 10.49
N THR A 56 -1.40 -9.41 11.10
CA THR A 56 -2.07 -8.72 12.21
C THR A 56 -3.44 -8.19 11.80
N TYR A 57 -3.54 -7.58 10.62
CA TYR A 57 -4.82 -7.09 10.10
C TYR A 57 -5.86 -8.22 9.98
N LYS A 58 -5.47 -9.37 9.40
CA LYS A 58 -6.38 -10.52 9.24
C LYS A 58 -6.88 -11.04 10.60
N LYS A 59 -5.97 -11.23 11.56
CA LYS A 59 -6.34 -11.66 12.93
C LYS A 59 -7.32 -10.68 13.58
N ASN A 60 -7.08 -9.38 13.44
CA ASN A 60 -7.94 -8.36 14.01
C ASN A 60 -9.32 -8.32 13.33
N ILE A 61 -9.36 -8.44 12.01
CA ILE A 61 -10.63 -8.48 11.26
C ILE A 61 -11.45 -9.70 11.65
N GLU A 62 -10.84 -10.88 11.74
CA GLU A 62 -11.55 -12.10 12.17
C GLU A 62 -12.21 -11.93 13.54
N ALA A 63 -11.60 -11.18 14.46
CA ALA A 63 -12.15 -10.92 15.78
C ALA A 63 -13.36 -9.96 15.77
N ILE A 64 -13.39 -8.96 14.88
CA ILE A 64 -14.44 -7.93 14.86
C ILE A 64 -15.54 -8.18 13.82
N LEU A 65 -15.27 -9.02 12.81
CA LEU A 65 -16.21 -9.29 11.71
C LEU A 65 -17.59 -9.75 12.21
N PRO A 66 -17.70 -10.66 13.21
CA PRO A 66 -19.01 -11.12 13.69
C PRO A 66 -19.88 -9.99 14.25
N THR A 67 -19.27 -8.95 14.84
CA THR A 67 -19.99 -7.81 15.42
C THR A 67 -20.67 -6.94 14.36
N TYR A 68 -20.08 -6.84 13.17
CA TYR A 68 -20.54 -5.94 12.12
C TYR A 68 -21.14 -6.66 10.91
N GLN A 69 -21.29 -7.98 10.98
CA GLN A 69 -21.71 -8.83 9.87
C GLN A 69 -23.01 -8.34 9.21
N ASP A 70 -23.99 -7.91 10.01
CA ASP A 70 -25.32 -7.51 9.54
C ASP A 70 -25.35 -6.18 8.78
N ILE A 71 -24.31 -5.34 8.95
CA ILE A 71 -24.20 -4.03 8.29
C ILE A 71 -22.98 -3.94 7.35
N LEU A 72 -22.27 -5.05 7.15
CA LEU A 72 -21.05 -5.11 6.36
C LEU A 72 -21.36 -5.03 4.87
N ASN A 73 -20.92 -3.94 4.23
CA ASN A 73 -20.95 -3.79 2.78
C ASN A 73 -19.55 -3.91 2.19
N LYS A 74 -19.26 -5.05 1.53
CA LYS A 74 -17.96 -5.29 0.91
C LYS A 74 -17.92 -4.65 -0.49
N VAL A 75 -16.94 -3.78 -0.73
CA VAL A 75 -16.72 -3.15 -2.03
C VAL A 75 -15.43 -3.67 -2.65
N GLU A 76 -15.53 -4.17 -3.88
CA GLU A 76 -14.35 -4.51 -4.69
C GLU A 76 -14.03 -3.34 -5.62
N ILE A 77 -12.89 -2.70 -5.37
CA ILE A 77 -12.44 -1.59 -6.20
C ILE A 77 -11.52 -2.15 -7.29
N ASN A 78 -11.83 -1.84 -8.56
CA ASN A 78 -10.97 -2.15 -9.70
C ASN A 78 -9.90 -1.05 -9.84
N ILE A 79 -8.63 -1.44 -9.76
CA ILE A 79 -7.53 -0.54 -9.35
C ILE A 79 -6.82 0.08 -10.56
N ARG A 80 -7.45 0.10 -11.74
CA ARG A 80 -6.85 0.75 -12.92
C ARG A 80 -6.64 2.27 -12.74
N ASN A 81 -7.32 2.91 -11.77
CA ASN A 81 -7.35 4.38 -11.63
C ASN A 81 -7.17 4.94 -10.19
N LEU A 82 -6.68 4.16 -9.21
CA LEU A 82 -6.45 4.71 -7.86
C LEU A 82 -5.06 5.34 -7.75
N THR A 83 -5.02 6.64 -7.47
CA THR A 83 -3.79 7.37 -7.14
C THR A 83 -3.18 6.86 -5.83
N LEU A 84 -1.85 6.77 -5.73
CA LEU A 84 -1.07 6.31 -4.57
C LEU A 84 -1.28 7.11 -3.26
N LYS A 85 -2.19 8.10 -3.25
CA LYS A 85 -2.45 8.96 -2.09
C LYS A 85 -3.07 8.25 -0.88
N TRP A 86 -3.63 7.06 -1.06
CA TRP A 86 -4.44 6.39 -0.04
C TRP A 86 -3.91 5.02 0.42
N ILE A 87 -2.68 4.66 0.06
CA ILE A 87 -2.04 3.40 0.50
C ILE A 87 -0.62 3.67 0.96
#